data_AF-A0A358N7A7-F1
#
_entry.id   AF-A0A358N7A7-F1
#
_cell.length_a   1.000
_cell.length_b   1.000
_cell.length_c   1.000
_cell.angle_alpha   90.00
_cell.angle_beta   90.00
_cell.angle_gamma   90.00
#
_symmetry.space_group_name_H-M   'P 1'
#
loop_
_entity.id
_entity.type
_entity.pdbx_description
1 polymer ?
#
loop_
_entity_poly.entity_id
_entity_poly.type
_entity_poly.pdbx_seq_one_letter_code
_entity_poly.pdbx_strand_id
1 'polypeptide(L)'
;MEWHTCLSEQFSKADAVHAVEPNATPTDAEFQSPLSLEYLELKLAVREIYFDFDWKSWAKAACLVQKEAECFYANHLLSDDFQTISQARALDMDLTEVLTIARQLMVDLGPRVDSLSQTLNALQKRPSNAKNRILQQDGQGEVELNVVQFTSAWQEFLTHVVSLEGLSRDIKLAYSSIAVDAAQQNQNQQREETPG
;
A
#
# COMPACT_ATOMS: atom_id res chain seq x y z
N MET A 1 -4.31 13.69 2.77
CA MET A 1 -4.85 12.73 1.79
C MET A 1 -4.39 11.37 2.27
N GLU A 2 -5.28 10.37 2.39
CA GLU A 2 -4.88 9.06 2.89
C GLU A 2 -4.24 8.24 1.75
N TRP A 3 -3.13 7.53 2.01
CA TRP A 3 -2.34 6.80 0.99
C TRP A 3 -3.19 5.93 0.07
N HIS A 4 -4.20 5.28 0.64
CA HIS A 4 -5.08 4.36 -0.07
C HIS A 4 -6.02 5.10 -1.03
N THR A 5 -6.37 6.36 -0.75
CA THR A 5 -7.10 7.22 -1.70
C THR A 5 -6.18 7.60 -2.86
N CYS A 6 -4.92 7.94 -2.58
CA CYS A 6 -3.99 8.33 -3.64
C CYS A 6 -3.59 7.14 -4.53
N LEU A 7 -3.18 5.99 -3.97
CA LEU A 7 -2.89 4.79 -4.77
C LEU A 7 -4.13 4.28 -5.52
N SER A 8 -5.30 4.25 -4.86
CA SER A 8 -6.54 3.84 -5.52
C SER A 8 -6.90 4.76 -6.66
N GLU A 9 -6.80 6.09 -6.53
CA GLU A 9 -7.11 7.00 -7.63
C GLU A 9 -6.10 6.91 -8.79
N GLN A 10 -4.82 6.66 -8.49
CA GLN A 10 -3.78 6.54 -9.52
C GLN A 10 -3.90 5.23 -10.31
N PHE A 11 -4.40 4.15 -9.69
CA PHE A 11 -4.62 2.85 -10.34
C PHE A 11 -6.03 2.63 -10.88
N SER A 12 -7.08 3.15 -10.21
CA SER A 12 -8.50 2.99 -10.64
C SER A 12 -8.84 3.84 -11.87
N LYS A 13 -8.08 4.90 -12.16
CA LYS A 13 -8.21 5.66 -13.41
C LYS A 13 -7.82 4.87 -14.67
N ALA A 14 -7.33 3.63 -14.52
CA ALA A 14 -7.07 2.72 -15.63
C ALA A 14 -8.34 2.35 -16.43
N ASP A 15 -9.53 2.40 -15.81
CA ASP A 15 -10.81 2.12 -16.49
C ASP A 15 -11.29 3.26 -17.39
N ALA A 16 -10.79 4.49 -17.17
CA ALA A 16 -11.15 5.65 -17.97
C ALA A 16 -10.42 5.71 -19.31
N VAL A 17 -9.49 4.79 -19.60
CA VAL A 17 -8.71 4.73 -20.85
C VAL A 17 -9.17 3.54 -21.70
N HIS A 18 -10.42 3.60 -22.11
CA HIS A 18 -10.90 2.93 -23.33
C HIS A 18 -11.32 3.99 -24.34
N ALA A 19 -10.33 4.49 -25.10
CA ALA A 19 -10.41 4.91 -26.50
C ALA A 19 -9.18 5.78 -26.84
N VAL A 20 -8.01 5.15 -27.01
CA VAL A 20 -7.02 5.70 -27.94
C VAL A 20 -6.77 4.59 -28.95
N GLU A 21 -7.49 4.67 -30.07
CA GLU A 21 -7.13 3.89 -31.26
C GLU A 21 -5.66 4.19 -31.61
N PRO A 22 -4.88 3.21 -32.09
CA PRO A 22 -3.51 3.42 -32.53
C PRO A 22 -3.54 4.07 -33.94
N ASN A 23 -4.03 5.30 -34.03
CA ASN A 23 -3.78 6.18 -35.16
C ASN A 23 -2.86 7.31 -34.70
N ALA A 24 -1.71 6.95 -34.14
CA ALA A 24 -0.61 7.87 -33.98
C ALA A 24 0.05 8.04 -35.35
N THR A 25 -0.24 9.17 -36.01
CA THR A 25 0.61 9.66 -37.10
C THR A 25 2.06 9.78 -36.61
N PRO A 26 3.08 9.50 -37.44
CA PRO A 26 4.47 9.31 -36.99
C PRO A 26 5.17 10.57 -36.44
N THR A 27 4.48 11.70 -36.29
CA THR A 27 5.04 12.98 -35.83
C THR A 27 4.87 13.24 -34.33
N ASP A 28 4.01 12.51 -33.61
CA ASP A 28 3.81 12.71 -32.15
C ASP A 28 4.77 11.89 -31.27
N ALA A 29 5.56 10.98 -31.88
CA ALA A 29 6.48 10.11 -31.16
C ALA A 29 7.80 10.78 -30.75
N GLU A 30 8.14 11.95 -31.32
CA GLU A 30 9.46 12.58 -31.14
C GLU A 30 9.61 13.41 -29.85
N PHE A 31 8.55 13.60 -29.05
CA PHE A 31 8.55 14.52 -27.90
C PHE A 31 8.03 13.95 -26.57
N GLN A 32 8.08 12.63 -26.37
CA GLN A 32 7.72 12.08 -25.05
C GLN A 32 8.91 12.16 -24.09
N SER A 33 8.75 12.94 -23.00
CA SER A 33 9.72 13.00 -21.90
C SER A 33 9.99 11.61 -21.33
N PRO A 34 11.24 11.28 -20.96
CA PRO A 34 11.57 10.01 -20.30
C PRO A 34 10.66 9.71 -19.09
N LEU A 35 10.27 10.75 -18.33
CA LEU A 35 9.34 10.62 -17.20
C LEU A 35 7.94 10.18 -17.63
N SER A 36 7.45 10.71 -18.75
CA SER A 36 6.13 10.36 -19.30
C SER A 36 6.12 8.92 -19.80
N LEU A 37 7.20 8.47 -20.45
CA LEU A 37 7.34 7.10 -20.91
C LEU A 37 7.33 6.11 -19.73
N GLU A 38 8.18 6.31 -18.73
CA GLU A 38 8.24 5.43 -17.56
C GLU A 38 6.91 5.39 -16.79
N TYR A 39 6.23 6.54 -16.66
CA TYR A 39 4.92 6.59 -16.01
C TYR A 39 3.82 5.86 -16.79
N LEU A 40 3.84 5.94 -18.13
CA LEU A 40 2.93 5.19 -18.99
C LEU A 40 3.20 3.69 -18.94
N GLU A 41 4.47 3.27 -18.98
CA GLU A 41 4.87 1.87 -18.85
C GLU A 41 4.45 1.28 -17.50
N LEU A 42 4.58 2.04 -16.41
CA LEU A 42 4.10 1.62 -15.10
C LEU A 42 2.59 1.41 -15.10
N LYS A 43 1.82 2.35 -15.67
CA LYS A 43 0.35 2.22 -15.79
C LYS A 43 -0.06 1.00 -16.61
N LEU A 44 0.62 0.75 -17.73
CA LEU A 44 0.35 -0.41 -18.57
C LEU A 44 0.64 -1.72 -17.82
N ALA A 45 1.77 -1.80 -17.12
CA ALA A 45 2.12 -3.00 -16.34
C ALA A 45 1.11 -3.27 -15.22
N VAL A 46 0.64 -2.23 -14.52
CA VAL A 46 -0.41 -2.41 -13.49
C VAL A 46 -1.69 -2.94 -14.11
N ARG A 47 -2.11 -2.40 -15.26
CA ARG A 47 -3.30 -2.88 -15.96
C ARG A 47 -3.16 -4.34 -16.38
N GLU A 48 -1.98 -4.75 -16.83
CA GLU A 48 -1.72 -6.14 -17.25
C GLU A 48 -1.73 -7.12 -16.07
N ILE A 49 -1.12 -6.74 -14.93
CA ILE A 49 -0.96 -7.64 -13.78
C ILE A 49 -2.23 -7.70 -12.93
N TYR A 50 -2.92 -6.57 -12.77
CA TYR A 50 -4.04 -6.39 -11.84
C TYR A 50 -5.33 -6.01 -12.55
N PHE A 51 -5.53 -6.54 -13.76
CA PHE A 51 -6.76 -6.36 -14.52
C PHE A 51 -7.99 -6.75 -13.65
N ASP A 52 -9.03 -5.91 -13.65
CA ASP A 52 -10.25 -6.03 -12.83
C ASP A 52 -10.05 -6.02 -11.29
N PHE A 53 -8.85 -5.74 -10.78
CA PHE A 53 -8.65 -5.65 -9.33
C PHE A 53 -9.32 -4.39 -8.75
N ASP A 54 -10.27 -4.59 -7.83
CA ASP A 54 -10.95 -3.48 -7.14
C ASP A 54 -10.04 -2.88 -6.06
N TRP A 55 -9.14 -2.00 -6.52
CA TRP A 55 -8.22 -1.23 -5.69
C TRP A 55 -8.92 -0.49 -4.56
N LYS A 56 -10.14 0.00 -4.80
CA LYS A 56 -10.88 0.81 -3.83
C LYS A 56 -11.44 -0.06 -2.72
N SER A 57 -11.98 -1.23 -3.04
CA SER A 57 -12.48 -2.17 -2.04
C SER A 57 -11.35 -2.78 -1.23
N TRP A 58 -10.25 -3.17 -1.87
CA TRP A 58 -9.06 -3.67 -1.16
C TRP A 58 -8.47 -2.60 -0.21
N ALA A 59 -8.29 -1.37 -0.68
CA ALA A 59 -7.84 -0.23 0.13
C ALA A 59 -8.68 -0.03 1.39
N LYS A 60 -10.01 -0.09 1.25
CA LYS A 60 -10.94 0.04 2.38
C LYS A 60 -10.82 -1.12 3.36
N ALA A 61 -10.75 -2.35 2.86
CA ALA A 61 -10.57 -3.53 3.69
C ALA A 61 -9.25 -3.45 4.49
N ALA A 62 -8.14 -3.11 3.82
CA ALA A 62 -6.85 -2.91 4.47
C ALA A 62 -6.89 -1.83 5.56
N CYS A 63 -7.58 -0.71 5.32
CA CYS A 63 -7.76 0.34 6.31
C CYS A 63 -8.58 -0.11 7.53
N LEU A 64 -9.63 -0.91 7.34
CA LEU A 64 -10.43 -1.45 8.43
C LEU A 64 -9.60 -2.41 9.28
N VAL A 65 -8.91 -3.37 8.64
CA VAL A 65 -8.02 -4.32 9.32
C VAL A 65 -6.92 -3.59 10.09
N GLN A 66 -6.33 -2.52 9.52
CA GLN A 66 -5.34 -1.70 10.22
C GLN A 66 -5.92 -1.10 11.50
N LYS A 67 -7.10 -0.46 11.44
CA LYS A 67 -7.73 0.17 12.61
C LYS A 67 -8.11 -0.85 13.67
N GLU A 68 -8.58 -2.02 13.27
CA GLU A 68 -8.87 -3.11 14.19
C GLU A 68 -7.60 -3.63 14.87
N ALA A 69 -6.51 -3.80 14.13
CA ALA A 69 -5.20 -4.18 14.67
C ALA A 69 -4.63 -3.17 15.66
N GLU A 70 -4.70 -1.88 15.33
CA GLU A 70 -4.29 -0.79 16.23
C GLU A 70 -5.13 -0.76 17.52
N CYS A 71 -6.45 -0.93 17.39
CA CYS A 71 -7.37 -0.99 18.52
C CYS A 71 -7.11 -2.20 19.41
N PHE A 72 -6.89 -3.37 18.82
CA PHE A 72 -6.53 -4.58 19.54
C PHE A 72 -5.21 -4.39 20.29
N TYR A 73 -4.16 -3.89 19.60
CA TYR A 73 -2.86 -3.65 20.21
C TYR A 73 -2.95 -2.73 21.42
N ALA A 74 -3.75 -1.66 21.34
CA ALA A 74 -3.88 -0.69 22.42
C ALA A 74 -4.64 -1.23 23.65
N ASN A 75 -5.63 -2.10 23.46
CA ASN A 75 -6.58 -2.47 24.51
C ASN A 75 -6.42 -3.90 25.03
N HIS A 76 -5.84 -4.80 24.24
CA HIS A 76 -6.02 -6.24 24.39
C HIS A 76 -4.72 -7.05 24.25
N LEU A 77 -3.59 -6.42 23.92
CA LEU A 77 -2.33 -7.11 23.66
C LEU A 77 -1.84 -7.96 24.86
N LEU A 78 -2.07 -7.48 26.08
CA LEU A 78 -1.64 -8.13 27.33
C LEU A 78 -2.75 -8.93 28.00
N SER A 79 -3.90 -9.07 27.35
CA SER A 79 -5.00 -9.87 27.89
C SER A 79 -4.62 -11.35 27.92
N ASP A 80 -5.03 -12.01 28.99
CA ASP A 80 -4.70 -13.39 29.32
C ASP A 80 -5.96 -14.26 29.39
N ASP A 81 -6.93 -13.96 28.51
CA ASP A 81 -8.16 -14.72 28.37
C ASP A 81 -8.28 -15.36 26.97
N PHE A 82 -8.91 -16.54 26.92
CA PHE A 82 -9.02 -17.32 25.69
C PHE A 82 -9.83 -16.63 24.59
N GLN A 83 -10.77 -15.75 24.93
CA GLN A 83 -11.56 -15.04 23.93
C GLN A 83 -10.67 -14.03 23.20
N THR A 84 -9.87 -13.26 23.93
CA THR A 84 -8.93 -12.30 23.37
C THR A 84 -7.82 -12.99 22.56
N ILE A 85 -7.32 -14.13 23.02
CA ILE A 85 -6.37 -14.98 22.26
C ILE A 85 -6.98 -15.42 20.92
N SER A 86 -8.24 -15.87 20.93
CA SER A 86 -8.91 -16.29 19.70
C SER A 86 -9.12 -15.12 18.73
N GLN A 87 -9.42 -13.92 19.25
CA GLN A 87 -9.56 -12.70 18.45
C GLN A 87 -8.23 -12.26 17.85
N ALA A 88 -7.14 -12.32 18.63
CA ALA A 88 -5.78 -12.04 18.15
C ALA A 88 -5.43 -12.92 16.94
N ARG A 89 -5.74 -14.22 17.02
CA ARG A 89 -5.47 -15.17 15.94
C ARG A 89 -6.29 -14.88 14.69
N ALA A 90 -7.57 -14.53 14.83
CA ALA A 90 -8.41 -14.16 13.69
C ALA A 90 -7.87 -12.91 12.99
N LEU A 91 -7.58 -11.87 13.77
CA LEU A 91 -7.05 -10.60 13.26
C LEU A 91 -5.68 -10.75 12.58
N ASP A 92 -4.82 -11.64 13.08
CA ASP A 92 -3.54 -11.93 12.42
C ASP A 92 -3.69 -12.62 11.05
N MET A 93 -4.73 -13.45 10.87
CA MET A 93 -5.03 -14.03 9.55
C MET A 93 -5.43 -12.93 8.56
N ASP A 94 -6.31 -12.02 8.98
CA ASP A 94 -6.76 -10.89 8.16
C ASP A 94 -5.59 -9.95 7.81
N LEU A 95 -4.73 -9.65 8.80
CA LEU A 95 -3.50 -8.89 8.58
C LEU A 95 -2.56 -9.59 7.59
N THR A 96 -2.41 -10.91 7.71
CA THR A 96 -1.55 -11.69 6.82
C THR A 96 -2.06 -11.65 5.37
N GLU A 97 -3.37 -11.70 5.15
CA GLU A 97 -3.97 -11.57 3.82
C GLU A 97 -3.68 -10.20 3.20
N VAL A 98 -3.93 -9.12 3.94
CA VAL A 98 -3.63 -7.75 3.50
C VAL A 98 -2.14 -7.57 3.19
N LEU A 99 -1.26 -8.05 4.07
CA LEU A 99 0.19 -7.99 3.89
C LEU A 99 0.67 -8.82 2.71
N THR A 100 0.00 -9.92 2.38
CA THR A 100 0.37 -10.77 1.24
C THR A 100 0.16 -10.03 -0.06
N ILE A 101 -0.99 -9.38 -0.23
CA ILE A 101 -1.28 -8.55 -1.42
C ILE A 101 -0.32 -7.35 -1.48
N ALA A 102 -0.08 -6.68 -0.35
CA ALA A 102 0.84 -5.55 -0.28
C ALA A 102 2.28 -5.92 -0.67
N ARG A 103 2.78 -7.08 -0.21
CA ARG A 103 4.11 -7.57 -0.58
C ARG A 103 4.20 -7.93 -2.06
N GLN A 104 3.16 -8.53 -2.62
CA GLN A 104 3.13 -8.82 -4.05
C GLN A 104 3.24 -7.53 -4.88
N LEU A 105 2.53 -6.47 -4.48
CA LEU A 105 2.64 -5.15 -5.10
C LEU A 105 4.06 -4.58 -5.03
N MET A 106 4.71 -4.69 -3.87
CA MET A 106 6.09 -4.24 -3.71
C MET A 106 7.04 -4.98 -4.65
N VAL A 107 6.85 -6.28 -4.84
CA VAL A 107 7.66 -7.09 -5.78
C VAL A 107 7.41 -6.66 -7.22
N ASP A 108 6.15 -6.52 -7.62
CA ASP A 108 5.77 -6.26 -9.01
C ASP A 108 6.09 -4.84 -9.46
N LEU A 109 5.87 -3.86 -8.58
CA LEU A 109 5.93 -2.44 -8.92
C LEU A 109 7.16 -1.73 -8.36
N GLY A 110 7.72 -2.19 -7.23
CA GLY A 110 8.80 -1.51 -6.51
C GLY A 110 9.96 -1.05 -7.40
N PRO A 111 10.58 -1.94 -8.19
CA PRO A 111 11.67 -1.54 -9.10
C PRO A 111 11.28 -0.47 -10.12
N ARG A 112 10.04 -0.48 -10.60
CA ARG A 112 9.51 0.49 -11.57
C ARG A 112 9.26 1.84 -10.91
N VAL A 113 8.73 1.86 -9.69
CA VAL A 113 8.52 3.10 -8.92
C VAL A 113 9.86 3.73 -8.50
N ASP A 114 10.87 2.91 -8.19
CA ASP A 114 12.22 3.37 -7.90
C ASP A 114 12.87 4.04 -9.12
N SER A 115 12.76 3.43 -10.30
CA SER A 115 13.21 4.03 -11.57
C SER A 115 12.52 5.38 -11.80
N LEU A 116 11.19 5.40 -11.71
CA LEU A 116 10.39 6.60 -11.94
C LEU A 116 10.79 7.74 -10.98
N SER A 117 11.04 7.40 -9.71
CA SER A 117 11.51 8.34 -8.69
C SER A 117 12.91 8.88 -8.99
N GLN A 118 13.82 8.04 -9.51
CA GLN A 118 15.16 8.47 -9.92
C GLN A 118 15.10 9.42 -11.12
N THR A 119 14.26 9.11 -12.11
CA THR A 119 14.06 9.95 -13.30
C THR A 119 13.46 11.30 -12.94
N LEU A 120 12.46 11.34 -12.05
CA LEU A 120 11.92 12.59 -11.50
C LEU A 120 13.00 13.43 -10.82
N ASN A 121 13.79 12.81 -9.93
CA ASN A 121 14.88 13.49 -9.23
C ASN A 121 15.95 14.05 -10.19
N ALA A 122 16.29 13.30 -11.23
CA ALA A 122 17.26 13.74 -12.25
C ALA A 122 16.75 14.96 -13.03
N LEU A 123 15.45 15.01 -13.35
CA LEU A 123 14.82 16.15 -14.01
C LEU A 123 14.77 17.39 -13.10
N GLN A 124 14.47 17.21 -11.82
CA GLN A 124 14.41 18.31 -10.86
C GLN A 124 15.78 18.95 -10.58
N LYS A 125 16.88 18.17 -10.69
CA LYS A 125 18.25 18.64 -10.50
C LYS A 125 18.84 19.39 -11.72
N ARG A 126 18.13 19.45 -12.86
CA ARG A 126 18.60 20.19 -14.04
C ARG A 126 18.53 21.71 -13.82
N PRO A 127 19.49 22.48 -14.36
CA PRO A 127 19.49 23.94 -14.26
C PRO A 127 18.22 24.55 -14.88
N SER A 128 17.69 25.59 -14.22
CA SER A 128 16.40 26.25 -14.51
C SER A 128 16.21 26.66 -15.98
N ASN A 129 17.29 27.02 -16.67
CA ASN A 129 17.27 27.44 -18.07
C ASN A 129 16.95 26.28 -19.03
N ALA A 130 17.29 25.04 -18.67
CA ALA A 130 16.91 23.82 -19.40
C ALA A 130 15.51 23.34 -18.98
N LYS A 131 15.15 23.54 -17.71
CA LYS A 131 13.83 23.20 -17.16
C LYS A 131 12.70 24.00 -17.81
N ASN A 132 12.92 25.29 -18.07
CA ASN A 132 11.94 26.17 -18.71
C ASN A 132 11.67 25.85 -20.19
N ARG A 133 12.64 25.32 -20.95
CA ARG A 133 12.39 24.89 -22.34
C ARG A 133 11.53 23.63 -22.43
N ILE A 134 11.73 22.70 -21.49
CA ILE A 134 11.05 21.40 -21.46
C ILE A 134 9.63 21.54 -20.86
N LEU A 135 9.46 22.36 -19.82
CA LEU A 135 8.15 22.63 -19.19
C LEU A 135 7.21 23.49 -20.05
N GLN A 136 7.74 24.37 -20.92
CA GLN A 136 6.91 25.27 -21.75
C GLN A 136 6.37 24.63 -23.03
N GLN A 137 6.85 23.45 -23.44
CA GLN A 137 6.45 22.82 -24.71
C GLN A 137 5.36 21.74 -24.60
N ASP A 138 5.17 21.07 -23.45
CA ASP A 138 4.52 19.74 -23.44
C ASP A 138 3.37 19.50 -22.43
N GLY A 139 2.90 20.49 -21.66
CA GLY A 139 1.93 20.18 -20.58
C GLY A 139 2.50 19.26 -19.48
N GLN A 140 3.83 19.09 -19.44
CA GLN A 140 4.58 18.24 -18.52
C GLN A 140 4.35 18.52 -17.03
N GLY A 141 3.83 19.71 -16.68
CA GLY A 141 3.48 20.03 -15.29
C GLY A 141 2.48 19.05 -14.69
N GLU A 142 1.55 18.51 -15.49
CA GLU A 142 0.56 17.56 -15.00
C GLU A 142 1.16 16.16 -14.79
N VAL A 143 2.03 15.69 -15.70
CA VAL A 143 2.72 14.40 -15.55
C VAL A 143 3.70 14.45 -14.37
N GLU A 144 4.50 15.50 -14.25
CA GLU A 144 5.41 15.68 -13.10
C GLU A 144 4.62 15.69 -11.79
N LEU A 145 3.49 16.41 -11.73
CA LEU A 145 2.62 16.44 -10.56
C LEU A 145 2.05 15.05 -10.23
N ASN A 146 1.56 14.32 -11.23
CA ASN A 146 1.01 12.98 -11.05
C ASN A 146 2.07 11.99 -10.55
N VAL A 147 3.29 12.06 -11.09
CA VAL A 147 4.41 11.23 -10.64
C VAL A 147 4.83 11.58 -9.21
N VAL A 148 4.88 12.87 -8.85
CA VAL A 148 5.13 13.31 -7.46
C VAL A 148 4.07 12.78 -6.51
N GLN A 149 2.78 12.90 -6.87
CA GLN A 149 1.68 12.39 -6.04
C GLN A 149 1.75 10.88 -5.87
N PHE A 150 2.02 10.17 -6.97
CA PHE A 150 2.13 8.72 -6.97
C PHE A 150 3.31 8.22 -6.11
N THR A 151 4.50 8.79 -6.30
CA THR A 151 5.70 8.41 -5.53
C THR A 151 5.55 8.74 -4.04
N SER A 152 4.89 9.85 -3.70
CA SER A 152 4.53 10.17 -2.31
C SER A 152 3.58 9.11 -1.71
N ALA A 153 2.53 8.74 -2.44
CA ALA A 153 1.57 7.72 -1.99
C ALA A 153 2.22 6.34 -1.86
N TRP A 154 3.18 6.01 -2.72
CA TRP A 154 3.98 4.80 -2.62
C TRP A 154 4.82 4.78 -1.34
N GLN A 155 5.45 5.90 -0.98
CA GLN A 155 6.21 6.01 0.28
C GLN A 155 5.31 5.87 1.51
N GLU A 156 4.13 6.50 1.50
CA GLU A 156 3.15 6.31 2.57
C GLU A 156 2.72 4.84 2.66
N PHE A 157 2.39 4.21 1.53
CA PHE A 157 2.06 2.78 1.47
C PHE A 157 3.16 1.90 2.07
N LEU A 158 4.43 2.10 1.72
CA LEU A 158 5.55 1.36 2.31
C LEU A 158 5.62 1.53 3.84
N THR A 159 5.36 2.75 4.32
CA THR A 159 5.30 3.03 5.76
C THR A 159 4.16 2.25 6.44
N HIS A 160 2.98 2.24 5.82
CA HIS A 160 1.84 1.47 6.32
C HIS A 160 2.10 -0.02 6.34
N VAL A 161 2.77 -0.58 5.32
CA VAL A 161 3.17 -2.01 5.31
C VAL A 161 4.06 -2.33 6.49
N VAL A 162 5.09 -1.51 6.75
CA VAL A 162 5.99 -1.71 7.91
C VAL A 162 5.22 -1.65 9.23
N SER A 163 4.28 -0.72 9.38
CA SER A 163 3.42 -0.64 10.56
C SER A 163 2.55 -1.89 10.74
N LEU A 164 1.92 -2.36 9.67
CA LEU A 164 1.10 -3.58 9.69
C LEU A 164 1.93 -4.84 10.00
N GLU A 165 3.15 -4.94 9.49
CA GLU A 165 4.08 -6.03 9.84
C GLU A 165 4.45 -6.00 11.32
N GLY A 166 4.66 -4.81 11.88
CA GLY A 166 4.87 -4.61 13.31
C GLY A 166 3.67 -5.09 14.13
N LEU A 167 2.47 -4.63 13.77
CA LEU A 167 1.22 -5.04 14.45
C LEU A 167 0.99 -6.55 14.37
N SER A 168 1.17 -7.18 13.20
CA SER A 168 1.03 -8.64 13.06
C SER A 168 2.03 -9.38 13.96
N ARG A 169 3.29 -8.95 14.01
CA ARG A 169 4.29 -9.57 14.89
C ARG A 169 3.88 -9.45 16.36
N ASP A 170 3.38 -8.31 16.77
CA ASP A 170 3.05 -8.08 18.17
C ASP A 170 1.75 -8.82 18.55
N ILE A 171 0.74 -8.84 17.68
CA ILE A 171 -0.48 -9.65 17.85
C ILE A 171 -0.16 -11.15 17.93
N LYS A 172 0.85 -11.64 17.19
CA LYS A 172 1.35 -13.03 17.32
C LYS A 172 1.81 -13.39 18.72
N LEU A 173 2.31 -12.43 19.49
CA LEU A 173 2.72 -12.66 20.87
C LEU A 173 1.51 -12.93 21.77
N ALA A 174 0.38 -12.25 21.50
CA ALA A 174 -0.85 -12.41 22.26
C ALA A 174 -1.47 -13.81 22.16
N TYR A 175 -1.13 -14.61 21.13
CA TYR A 175 -1.55 -16.00 21.02
C TYR A 175 -0.38 -17.01 21.02
N SER A 176 0.78 -16.59 21.53
CA SER A 176 1.93 -17.48 21.74
C SER A 176 1.60 -18.60 22.74
N SER A 177 2.39 -19.68 22.75
CA SER A 177 2.21 -20.78 23.71
C SER A 177 2.27 -20.28 25.16
N ILE A 178 3.13 -19.30 25.45
CA ILE A 178 3.25 -18.68 26.77
C ILE A 178 1.96 -17.94 27.16
N ALA A 179 1.35 -17.21 26.22
CA ALA A 179 0.07 -16.51 26.46
C ALA A 179 -1.08 -17.51 26.71
N VAL A 180 -1.10 -18.61 25.96
CA VAL A 180 -2.07 -19.71 26.15
C VAL A 180 -1.90 -20.36 27.52
N ASP A 181 -0.66 -20.64 27.94
CA ASP A 181 -0.37 -21.22 29.25
C ASP A 181 -0.78 -20.28 30.40
N ALA A 182 -0.50 -18.97 30.27
CA ALA A 182 -0.95 -17.96 31.21
C ALA A 182 -2.48 -17.89 31.32
N ALA A 183 -3.19 -17.90 30.19
CA ALA A 183 -4.65 -17.91 30.18
C ALA A 183 -5.24 -19.17 30.83
N GLN A 184 -4.63 -20.32 30.60
CA GLN A 184 -5.00 -21.58 31.24
C GLN A 184 -4.85 -21.50 32.77
N GLN A 185 -3.72 -20.94 33.26
CA GLN A 185 -3.46 -20.80 34.69
C GLN A 185 -4.48 -19.88 35.37
N ASN A 186 -4.77 -18.73 34.77
CA ASN A 186 -5.77 -17.80 35.31
C ASN A 186 -7.17 -18.40 35.38
N GLN A 187 -7.58 -19.15 34.33
CA GLN A 187 -8.87 -19.83 34.34
C GLN A 187 -8.96 -20.87 35.48
N ASN A 188 -7.88 -21.58 35.76
CA ASN A 188 -7.85 -22.55 36.85
C ASN A 188 -7.90 -21.88 38.23
N GLN A 189 -7.20 -20.76 38.42
CA GLN A 189 -7.23 -19.99 39.68
C GLN A 189 -8.63 -19.41 39.97
N GLN A 190 -9.30 -18.84 38.97
CA GLN A 190 -10.68 -18.33 39.14
C GLN A 190 -11.69 -19.42 39.52
N ARG A 191 -11.48 -20.66 39.07
CA ARG A 191 -12.32 -21.82 39.45
C ARG A 191 -12.09 -22.25 40.90
N GLU A 192 -10.88 -22.10 41.41
CA GLU A 192 -10.56 -22.42 42.81
C GLU A 192 -11.10 -21.36 43.79
N GLU A 193 -11.26 -20.11 43.36
CA GLU A 193 -11.75 -19.00 44.18
C GLU A 193 -13.28 -18.86 44.25
N THR A 194 -14.04 -19.68 43.52
CA THR A 194 -15.51 -19.66 43.55
C THR A 194 -16.05 -20.89 44.30
N PRO A 195 -16.25 -20.84 45.64
CA PRO A 195 -16.79 -21.96 46.39
C PRO A 195 -18.28 -22.16 46.05
N GLY A 196 -18.62 -23.40 45.69
CA GLY A 196 -20.01 -23.85 45.50
C GLY A 196 -20.79 -23.95 46.80
#